data_AF-A0A9Q3K9R4-F1
#
_entry.id   AF-A0A9Q3K9R4-F1
#
_cell.length_a   1.000
_cell.length_b   1.000
_cell.length_c   1.000
_cell.angle_alpha   90.00
_cell.angle_beta   90.00
_cell.angle_gamma   90.00
#
_symmetry.space_group_name_H-M   'P 1'
#
loop_
_entity.id
_entity.type
_entity.pdbx_description
1 polymer ?
#
loop_
_entity_poly.entity_id
_entity_poly.type
_entity_poly.pdbx_seq_one_letter_code
_entity_poly.pdbx_strand_id
1 'polypeptide(L)'
;MFIENFSQVESPLRRLTREDLDWDWDQTCADAFHKLRRIVGEEITLKKLDYDKEAGRIKLSVDSSYIAAGAVPTQEDKEGKR
;
A
#
# COMPACT_ATOMS: atom_id res chain seq x y z
N MET A 1 -3.05 -5.87 -4.12
CA MET A 1 -1.90 -4.95 -4.32
C MET A 1 -0.62 -5.71 -4.04
N PHE A 2 0.37 -5.64 -4.94
CA PHE A 2 1.63 -6.36 -4.83
C PHE A 2 2.79 -5.38 -4.96
N ILE A 3 3.80 -5.52 -4.09
CA ILE A 3 5.06 -4.78 -4.15
C ILE A 3 6.17 -5.81 -4.20
N GLU A 4 6.95 -5.79 -5.27
CA GLU A 4 8.06 -6.71 -5.42
C GLU A 4 9.14 -6.47 -4.35
N ASN A 5 9.64 -7.56 -3.76
CA ASN A 5 10.68 -7.51 -2.72
C ASN A 5 10.34 -6.58 -1.54
N PHE A 6 9.05 -6.47 -1.19
CA PHE A 6 8.56 -5.60 -0.11
C PHE A 6 9.41 -5.75 1.17
N SER A 7 9.65 -6.98 1.62
CA SER A 7 10.47 -7.30 2.80
C SER A 7 11.86 -6.70 2.82
N GLN A 8 12.49 -6.57 1.64
CA GLN A 8 13.80 -5.95 1.52
C GLN A 8 13.70 -4.43 1.57
N VAL A 9 12.69 -3.86 0.92
CA VAL A 9 12.45 -2.42 0.88
C VAL A 9 12.07 -1.88 2.25
N GLU A 10 11.22 -2.59 3.00
CA GLU A 10 10.76 -2.16 4.33
C GLU A 10 11.77 -2.41 5.45
N SER A 11 12.82 -3.22 5.21
CA SER A 11 13.73 -3.70 6.26
C SER A 11 14.28 -2.56 7.15
N PRO A 12 14.74 -1.42 6.59
CA PRO A 12 15.19 -0.28 7.39
C PRO A 12 14.09 0.31 8.27
N LEU A 13 12.85 0.38 7.76
CA LEU A 13 11.70 0.91 8.48
C LEU A 13 11.22 -0.06 9.58
N ARG A 14 11.24 -1.36 9.31
CA ARG A 14 10.87 -2.41 10.28
C ARG A 14 11.82 -2.43 11.47
N ARG A 15 13.08 -2.01 11.29
CA ARG A 15 14.04 -1.86 12.39
C ARG A 15 13.56 -0.83 13.42
N LEU A 16 12.90 0.25 12.98
CA LEU A 16 12.44 1.34 13.84
C LEU A 16 11.32 0.94 14.81
N THR A 17 10.65 -0.19 14.57
CA THR A 17 9.57 -0.68 15.44
C THR A 17 10.04 -1.77 16.41
N ARG A 18 11.35 -2.05 16.44
CA ARG A 18 11.91 -3.05 17.35
C ARG A 18 12.11 -2.44 18.73
N GLU A 19 11.64 -3.14 19.77
CA GLU A 19 11.77 -2.69 21.15
C GLU A 19 13.21 -2.77 21.69
N ASP A 20 14.05 -3.63 21.09
CA ASP A 20 15.42 -3.88 21.52
C ASP A 20 16.47 -2.95 20.90
N LEU A 21 16.04 -1.97 20.11
CA LEU A 21 16.90 -1.02 19.43
C LEU A 21 16.42 0.41 19.67
N ASP A 22 17.36 1.33 19.79
CA ASP A 22 17.05 2.75 19.82
C ASP A 22 16.42 3.19 18.49
N TRP A 23 15.46 4.09 18.58
CA TRP A 23 14.86 4.70 17.40
C TRP A 23 15.87 5.66 16.76
N ASP A 24 16.36 5.32 15.58
CA ASP A 24 17.27 6.16 14.80
C ASP A 24 16.86 6.21 13.32
N TRP A 25 16.38 7.37 12.89
CA TRP A 25 16.01 7.62 11.50
C TRP A 25 17.23 8.10 10.70
N ASP A 26 17.89 7.14 10.05
CA ASP A 26 19.02 7.41 9.17
C ASP A 26 18.61 7.59 7.69
N GLN A 27 19.59 7.88 6.83
CA GLN A 27 19.35 8.04 5.39
C GLN A 27 18.75 6.78 4.76
N THR A 28 19.08 5.58 5.25
CA THR A 28 18.55 4.33 4.70
C THR A 28 17.05 4.20 4.96
N CYS A 29 16.57 4.71 6.10
CA CYS A 29 15.15 4.81 6.41
C CYS A 29 14.45 5.81 5.48
N ALA A 30 15.05 6.98 5.25
CA ALA A 30 14.51 7.97 4.32
C ALA A 30 14.40 7.41 2.89
N ASP A 31 15.45 6.77 2.39
CA ASP A 31 15.49 6.18 1.05
C ASP A 31 14.44 5.07 0.90
N ALA A 32 14.32 4.19 1.91
CA ALA A 32 13.29 3.15 1.95
C ALA A 32 11.87 3.74 1.91
N PHE A 33 11.60 4.78 2.71
CA PHE A 33 10.31 5.44 2.75
C PHE A 33 9.96 6.11 1.41
N HIS A 34 10.89 6.85 0.84
CA HIS A 34 10.69 7.49 -0.46
C HIS A 34 10.49 6.46 -1.58
N LYS A 35 11.23 5.35 -1.55
CA LYS A 35 11.04 4.24 -2.48
C LYS A 35 9.63 3.65 -2.36
N LEU A 36 9.15 3.37 -1.14
CA LEU A 36 7.78 2.88 -0.94
C LEU A 36 6.73 3.87 -1.42
N ARG A 37 6.91 5.16 -1.13
CA ARG A 37 6.00 6.21 -1.60
C ARG A 37 5.92 6.25 -3.12
N ARG A 38 7.06 6.12 -3.81
CA ARG A 38 7.10 6.06 -5.28
C ARG A 38 6.41 4.81 -5.80
N ILE A 39 6.70 3.65 -5.22
CA ILE A 39 6.06 2.39 -5.63
C ILE A 39 4.54 2.52 -5.50
N VAL A 40 4.04 2.91 -4.32
CA VAL A 40 2.60 3.01 -4.05
C VAL A 40 1.92 4.12 -4.86
N GLY A 41 2.59 5.27 -5.02
CA GLY A 41 2.03 6.45 -5.67
C GLY A 41 2.10 6.44 -7.19
N GLU A 42 3.08 5.74 -7.78
CA GLU A 42 3.41 5.87 -9.21
C GLU A 42 3.52 4.52 -9.92
N GLU A 43 4.14 3.51 -9.29
CA GLU A 43 4.47 2.25 -9.97
C GLU A 43 3.36 1.20 -9.88
N ILE A 44 2.60 1.19 -8.78
CA ILE A 44 1.46 0.30 -8.65
C ILE A 44 0.42 0.73 -9.68
N THR A 45 0.37 -0.04 -10.76
CA THR A 45 -0.63 0.12 -11.80
C THR A 45 -1.98 -0.23 -11.19
N LEU A 46 -2.75 0.78 -10.81
CA LEU A 46 -4.16 0.62 -10.51
C LEU A 46 -4.84 0.20 -11.82
N LYS A 47 -5.22 -1.08 -11.89
CA LYS A 47 -6.07 -1.56 -12.97
C LYS A 47 -7.30 -0.65 -13.01
N LYS A 48 -7.63 -0.14 -14.21
CA LYS A 48 -8.86 0.64 -14.39
C LYS A 48 -10.04 -0.20 -13.90
N LEU A 49 -10.97 0.45 -13.19
CA LEU A 49 -12.21 -0.20 -12.81
C LEU A 49 -12.94 -0.65 -14.07
N ASP A 50 -13.33 -1.91 -14.07
CA ASP A 50 -14.09 -2.55 -15.12
C ASP A 50 -15.58 -2.41 -14.79
N TYR A 51 -16.36 -1.88 -15.73
CA TYR A 51 -17.79 -1.67 -15.56
C TYR A 51 -18.62 -2.60 -16.45
N ASP A 52 -18.00 -3.58 -17.10
CA ASP A 52 -18.73 -4.57 -17.88
C ASP A 52 -19.70 -5.38 -17.00
N LYS A 53 -20.76 -5.91 -17.62
CA LYS A 53 -21.82 -6.66 -16.91
C LYS A 53 -21.30 -7.89 -16.18
N GLU A 54 -20.21 -8.48 -16.68
CA GLU A 54 -19.53 -9.65 -16.13
C GLU A 54 -18.34 -9.29 -15.23
N ALA A 55 -18.11 -8.00 -14.98
CA ALA A 55 -17.01 -7.54 -14.14
C ALA A 55 -17.26 -7.88 -12.67
N GLY A 56 -16.17 -8.13 -11.93
CA GLY A 56 -16.25 -8.40 -10.50
C GLY A 56 -16.71 -7.19 -9.69
N ARG A 57 -17.16 -7.42 -8.45
CA ARG A 57 -17.76 -6.38 -7.62
C ARG A 57 -16.73 -5.31 -7.26
N ILE A 58 -17.13 -4.05 -7.41
CA ILE A 58 -16.37 -2.91 -6.89
C ILE A 58 -16.68 -2.77 -5.40
N LYS A 59 -15.63 -2.71 -4.59
CA LYS A 59 -15.70 -2.54 -3.13
C LYS A 59 -14.93 -1.29 -2.73
N LEU A 60 -15.60 -0.41 -1.99
CA LEU A 60 -14.98 0.75 -1.39
C LEU A 60 -14.66 0.46 0.08
N SER A 61 -13.39 0.48 0.43
CA SER A 61 -12.96 0.46 1.85
C SER A 61 -12.80 1.89 2.30
N VAL A 62 -13.50 2.30 3.36
CA VAL A 62 -13.50 3.68 3.87
C VAL A 62 -13.13 3.62 5.34
N ASP A 63 -12.28 4.55 5.76
CA ASP A 63 -12.01 4.80 7.17
C ASP A 63 -12.03 6.31 7.43
N SER A 64 -12.45 6.71 8.62
CA SER A 64 -12.59 8.13 8.97
C SER A 64 -12.13 8.42 10.38
N SER A 65 -11.41 9.53 10.52
CA SER A 65 -11.07 10.16 11.78
C SER A 65 -11.96 11.37 12.03
N TYR A 66 -11.79 12.00 13.19
CA TYR A 66 -12.44 13.28 13.52
C TYR A 66 -12.14 14.41 12.50
N ILE A 67 -10.97 14.35 11.84
CA ILE A 67 -10.47 15.45 11.00
C ILE A 67 -10.69 15.18 9.51
N ALA A 68 -10.64 13.92 9.09
CA ALA A 68 -10.67 13.56 7.68
C ALA A 68 -11.12 12.10 7.46
N ALA A 69 -11.59 11.81 6.26
CA ALA A 69 -11.90 10.46 5.77
C ALA A 69 -10.97 10.07 4.63
N GLY A 70 -10.61 8.79 4.56
CA GLY A 70 -9.85 8.18 3.49
C GLY A 70 -10.61 7.00 2.89
N ALA A 71 -10.40 6.73 1.60
CA ALA A 71 -11.05 5.61 0.93
C ALA A 71 -10.11 4.96 -0.10
N VAL A 72 -10.23 3.64 -0.24
CA VAL A 72 -9.50 2.82 -1.22
C VAL A 72 -10.50 1.95 -1.99
N PRO A 73 -10.72 2.20 -3.29
CA PRO A 73 -11.52 1.33 -4.15
C PRO A 73 -10.73 0.08 -4.56
N THR A 74 -11.39 -1.07 -4.54
CA THR A 74 -10.86 -2.36 -5.01
C THR A 74 -11.91 -3.06 -5.87
N GLN A 75 -11.49 -3.95 -6.75
CA GLN A 75 -12.41 -4.72 -7.59
C GLN A 75 -12.00 -6.18 -7.62
N GLU A 76 -12.99 -7.07 -7.50
CA GLU A 76 -12.76 -8.51 -7.62
C GLU A 76 -12.41 -8.89 -9.07
N ASP A 77 -11.52 -9.87 -9.23
CA ASP A 77 -11.34 -10.56 -10.50
C ASP A 77 -12.42 -11.62 -10.75
N LYS A 78 -12.36 -12.30 -11.89
CA LYS A 78 -13.33 -13.33 -12.29
C LYS A 78 -13.33 -14.56 -11.36
N GLU A 79 -12.30 -14.74 -10.54
CA GLU A 79 -12.20 -15.80 -9.54
C GLU A 79 -12.62 -15.32 -8.14
N GLY A 80 -13.07 -14.07 -8.00
CA GLY A 80 -13.47 -13.48 -6.73
C GLY A 80 -12.30 -13.02 -5.85
N LYS A 81 -11.06 -12.98 -6.37
CA LYS A 81 -9.89 -12.48 -5.65
C LYS A 81 -9.76 -10.96 -5.82
N ARG A 82 -9.07 -10.31 -4.87
CA ARG A 82 -8.83 -8.85 -4.85
C ARG A 82 -7.46 -8.48 -5.38
#